data_AF-A0A3D5UNT4-F1
#
_entry.id   AF-A0A3D5UNT4-F1
#
_cell.length_a   1.000
_cell.length_b   1.000
_cell.length_c   1.000
_cell.angle_alpha   90.00
_cell.angle_beta   90.00
_cell.angle_gamma   90.00
#
_symmetry.space_group_name_H-M   'P 1'
#
loop_
_entity.id
_entity.type
_entity.pdbx_description
1 polymer ?
#
loop_
_entity_poly.entity_id
_entity_poly.type
_entity_poly.pdbx_seq_one_letter_code
_entity_poly.pdbx_strand_id
1 'polypeptide(L)'
;MDKDTDHIDFDGDVFIKGNIQDNMVVKATGSVMVLGSIYHSDILALHHIEVDGKMIGGRLQAGQENSIYHIIIPVVENMIENIEGFFEGLHRAKEEDVQKIVEVINDTKEKLDGNIDELEQTSVSMNAAQLEILNTLKADIRKAFLDIKLLRQSGFDKLNEVYAKLHDQLEAMKEEVETVSNITIKYVQGANLNASGDVYITGKGAYQSNVTAGLSILMDNPQSVVKGGTLIAGKRIKAGTVGTPGEIHTLCKVLDREGTVEARFHKGAVVKVRNEEIKITTID
;
A
#
# COMPACT_ATOMS: atom_id res chain seq x y z
N MET A 1 19.56 4.54 -23.90
CA MET A 1 20.09 5.87 -23.61
C MET A 1 21.50 5.70 -23.08
N ASP A 2 22.43 6.57 -23.48
CA ASP A 2 23.82 6.48 -23.03
C ASP A 2 24.00 7.27 -21.73
N LYS A 3 25.09 7.05 -20.98
CA LYS A 3 25.37 7.75 -19.71
C LYS A 3 25.42 9.28 -19.84
N ASP A 4 25.59 9.78 -21.07
CA ASP A 4 25.65 11.20 -21.40
C ASP A 4 24.26 11.82 -21.71
N THR A 5 23.18 11.04 -21.63
CA THR A 5 21.83 11.60 -21.81
C THR A 5 21.34 12.16 -20.47
N ASP A 6 21.06 13.46 -20.43
CA ASP A 6 20.47 14.12 -19.26
C ASP A 6 19.09 13.54 -18.89
N HIS A 7 18.63 13.86 -17.68
CA HIS A 7 17.27 13.55 -17.23
C HIS A 7 16.21 14.00 -18.24
N ILE A 8 15.19 13.17 -18.47
CA ILE A 8 14.06 13.52 -19.33
C ILE A 8 12.98 14.15 -18.46
N ASP A 9 12.50 15.33 -18.87
CA ASP A 9 11.29 15.96 -18.34
C ASP A 9 10.45 16.42 -19.53
N PHE A 10 9.31 15.75 -19.76
CA PHE A 10 8.55 15.88 -21.00
C PHE A 10 7.04 16.05 -20.74
N ASP A 11 6.45 17.02 -21.42
CA ASP A 11 5.00 17.23 -21.44
C ASP A 11 4.37 16.40 -22.57
N GLY A 12 3.90 15.22 -22.23
CA GLY A 12 3.33 14.22 -23.12
C GLY A 12 3.87 12.81 -22.87
N ASP A 13 3.68 11.93 -23.83
CA ASP A 13 4.13 10.54 -23.75
C ASP A 13 5.63 10.41 -24.10
N VAL A 14 6.32 9.52 -23.41
CA VAL A 14 7.74 9.22 -23.64
C VAL A 14 7.91 7.78 -24.13
N PHE A 15 8.54 7.60 -25.29
CA PHE A 15 8.80 6.29 -25.88
C PHE A 15 10.32 6.04 -26.03
N ILE A 16 10.83 5.04 -25.30
CA ILE A 16 12.25 4.72 -25.24
C ILE A 16 12.48 3.34 -25.88
N LYS A 17 13.14 3.33 -27.05
CA LYS A 17 13.39 2.12 -27.84
C LYS A 17 14.41 1.14 -27.25
N GLY A 18 15.16 1.54 -26.22
CA GLY A 18 16.27 0.78 -25.68
C GLY A 18 16.30 0.78 -24.16
N ASN A 19 17.45 0.42 -23.60
CA ASN A 19 17.63 0.39 -22.15
C ASN A 19 17.78 1.81 -21.58
N ILE A 20 17.31 2.00 -20.35
CA ILE A 20 17.61 3.15 -19.49
C ILE A 20 18.73 2.73 -18.55
N GLN A 21 19.87 3.42 -18.62
CA GLN A 21 21.08 3.09 -17.85
C GLN A 21 21.04 3.73 -16.47
N ASP A 22 21.96 3.33 -15.59
CA ASP A 22 22.02 3.76 -14.19
C ASP A 22 21.93 5.28 -13.99
N ASN A 23 21.28 5.67 -12.89
CA ASN A 23 21.17 7.05 -12.40
C ASN A 23 20.42 8.02 -13.34
N MET A 24 19.51 7.49 -14.17
CA MET A 24 18.64 8.31 -14.99
C MET A 24 17.33 8.63 -14.27
N VAL A 25 16.73 9.76 -14.65
CA VAL A 25 15.41 10.18 -14.22
C VAL A 25 14.60 10.50 -15.47
N VAL A 26 13.43 9.90 -15.59
CA VAL A 26 12.48 10.17 -16.69
C VAL A 26 11.16 10.59 -16.08
N LYS A 27 10.68 11.76 -16.46
CA LYS A 27 9.39 12.32 -16.07
C LYS A 27 8.54 12.59 -17.30
N ALA A 28 7.29 12.17 -17.26
CA ALA A 28 6.32 12.39 -18.32
C ALA A 28 4.97 12.80 -17.71
N THR A 29 4.34 13.84 -18.27
CA THR A 29 2.93 14.14 -17.97
C THR A 29 1.98 13.12 -18.63
N GLY A 30 2.46 12.39 -19.63
CA GLY A 30 1.76 11.28 -20.27
C GLY A 30 2.18 9.91 -19.72
N SER A 31 2.09 8.90 -20.60
CA SER A 31 2.57 7.54 -20.36
C SER A 31 4.05 7.38 -20.72
N VAL A 32 4.73 6.43 -20.08
CA VAL A 32 6.11 6.06 -20.43
C VAL A 32 6.14 4.62 -20.93
N MET A 33 6.68 4.41 -22.14
CA MET A 33 6.89 3.09 -22.71
C MET A 33 8.38 2.86 -22.96
N VAL A 34 8.90 1.75 -22.44
CA VAL A 34 10.32 1.35 -22.55
C VAL A 34 10.40 -0.04 -23.17
N LEU A 35 10.93 -0.15 -24.39
CA LEU A 35 11.13 -1.45 -25.05
C LEU A 35 12.28 -2.25 -24.43
N GLY A 36 13.20 -1.58 -23.72
CA GLY A 36 14.34 -2.18 -23.06
C GLY A 36 14.14 -2.42 -21.55
N SER A 37 15.26 -2.63 -20.88
CA SER A 37 15.33 -2.76 -19.42
C SER A 37 15.79 -1.47 -18.76
N ILE A 38 15.45 -1.32 -17.48
CA ILE A 38 15.76 -0.16 -16.64
C ILE A 38 16.72 -0.61 -15.54
N TYR A 39 17.77 0.18 -15.30
CA TYR A 39 18.79 -0.09 -14.29
C TYR A 39 18.95 1.12 -13.38
N HIS A 40 18.85 0.91 -12.06
CA HIS A 40 19.06 1.89 -10.97
C HIS A 40 18.59 3.32 -11.31
N SER A 41 17.35 3.45 -11.76
CA SER A 41 16.80 4.70 -12.30
C SER A 41 15.36 4.93 -11.88
N ASP A 42 14.92 6.18 -11.94
CA ASP A 42 13.60 6.63 -11.53
C ASP A 42 12.75 7.04 -12.73
N ILE A 43 11.61 6.39 -12.91
CA ILE A 43 10.64 6.69 -13.96
C ILE A 43 9.33 7.13 -13.32
N LEU A 44 8.86 8.32 -13.68
CA LEU A 44 7.62 8.91 -13.20
C LEU A 44 6.73 9.26 -14.40
N ALA A 45 5.50 8.75 -14.38
CA ALA A 45 4.49 9.01 -15.40
C ALA A 45 3.17 9.35 -14.71
N LEU A 46 2.46 10.40 -15.14
CA LEU A 46 1.13 10.67 -14.59
C LEU A 46 0.07 9.68 -15.08
N HIS A 47 0.35 8.96 -16.17
CA HIS A 47 -0.48 7.87 -16.70
C HIS A 47 0.25 6.52 -16.56
N HIS A 48 0.12 5.65 -17.56
CA HIS A 48 0.63 4.28 -17.51
C HIS A 48 2.14 4.21 -17.72
N ILE A 49 2.75 3.17 -17.15
CA ILE A 49 4.13 2.78 -17.45
C ILE A 49 4.13 1.38 -18.03
N GLU A 50 4.73 1.20 -19.20
CA GLU A 50 4.93 -0.11 -19.83
C GLU A 50 6.41 -0.36 -20.07
N VAL A 51 6.93 -1.46 -19.53
CA VAL A 51 8.33 -1.85 -19.64
C VAL A 51 8.40 -3.27 -20.18
N ASP A 52 8.84 -3.39 -21.43
CA ASP A 52 8.99 -4.67 -22.10
C ASP A 52 10.18 -5.48 -21.54
N GLY A 53 11.11 -4.83 -20.86
CA GLY A 53 12.22 -5.47 -20.19
C GLY A 53 11.98 -5.75 -18.71
N LYS A 54 13.08 -5.69 -17.97
CA LYS A 54 13.11 -5.81 -16.51
C LYS A 54 13.51 -4.49 -15.88
N MET A 55 13.20 -4.35 -14.60
CA MET A 55 13.77 -3.34 -13.74
C MET A 55 14.72 -3.96 -12.73
N ILE A 56 15.94 -3.43 -12.65
CA ILE A 56 16.92 -3.79 -11.63
C ILE A 56 17.34 -2.53 -10.90
N GLY A 57 16.87 -2.36 -9.67
CA GLY A 57 17.11 -1.15 -8.88
C GLY A 57 16.34 0.08 -9.38
N GLY A 58 15.98 0.97 -8.45
CA GLY A 58 15.31 2.25 -8.73
C GLY A 58 13.81 2.24 -8.40
N ARG A 59 13.05 3.16 -9.02
CA ARG A 59 11.61 3.32 -8.80
C ARG A 59 10.79 3.54 -10.09
N LEU A 60 9.63 2.89 -10.20
CA LEU A 60 8.57 3.25 -11.16
C LEU A 60 7.38 3.81 -10.39
N GLN A 61 6.91 4.99 -10.81
CA GLN A 61 5.73 5.65 -10.27
C GLN A 61 4.76 5.94 -11.42
N ALA A 62 3.63 5.23 -11.45
CA ALA A 62 2.55 5.47 -12.40
C ALA A 62 1.34 6.10 -11.70
N GLY A 63 0.89 7.23 -12.22
CA GLY A 63 -0.20 8.01 -11.66
C GLY A 63 0.27 9.31 -11.00
N GLN A 64 -0.70 10.17 -10.72
CA GLN A 64 -0.49 11.49 -10.12
C GLN A 64 -0.08 11.42 -8.65
N GLU A 65 0.24 12.55 -8.03
CA GLU A 65 0.63 12.66 -6.61
C GLU A 65 -0.40 12.03 -5.66
N ASN A 66 -1.68 12.07 -6.02
CA ASN A 66 -2.79 11.50 -5.25
C ASN A 66 -2.97 9.98 -5.43
N SER A 67 -2.11 9.31 -6.22
CA SER A 67 -2.17 7.85 -6.40
C SER A 67 -2.06 7.07 -5.09
N ILE A 68 -1.46 7.68 -4.07
CA ILE A 68 -1.35 7.13 -2.72
C ILE A 68 -2.72 6.99 -2.03
N TYR A 69 -3.73 7.74 -2.45
CA TYR A 69 -5.07 7.66 -1.85
C TYR A 69 -5.73 6.30 -2.03
N HIS A 70 -5.43 5.57 -3.11
CA HIS A 70 -5.93 4.20 -3.26
C HIS A 70 -5.43 3.25 -2.15
N ILE A 71 -4.33 3.60 -1.48
CA ILE A 71 -3.78 2.85 -0.36
C ILE A 71 -4.29 3.43 0.97
N ILE A 72 -4.42 4.75 1.08
CA ILE A 72 -4.85 5.42 2.31
C ILE A 72 -6.35 5.22 2.57
N ILE A 73 -7.19 5.30 1.53
CA ILE A 73 -8.66 5.20 1.63
C ILE A 73 -9.10 3.93 2.36
N PRO A 74 -8.67 2.71 1.98
CA PRO A 74 -9.08 1.49 2.69
C PRO A 74 -8.67 1.46 4.17
N VAL A 75 -7.54 2.08 4.50
CA VAL A 75 -7.04 2.15 5.88
C VAL A 75 -7.90 3.11 6.69
N VAL A 76 -8.23 4.27 6.13
CA VAL A 76 -9.16 5.24 6.73
C VAL A 76 -10.55 4.64 6.93
N GLU A 77 -11.08 3.92 5.93
CA GLU A 77 -12.34 3.18 6.05
C GLU A 77 -12.28 2.14 7.18
N ASN A 78 -11.20 1.38 7.29
CA ASN A 78 -11.01 0.45 8.40
C ASN A 78 -10.92 1.18 9.76
N MET A 79 -10.30 2.36 9.84
CA MET A 79 -10.26 3.14 11.07
C MET A 79 -11.66 3.60 11.49
N ILE A 80 -12.47 4.07 10.54
CA ILE A 80 -13.87 4.45 10.75
C ILE A 80 -14.67 3.25 11.27
N GLU A 81 -14.59 2.10 10.60
CA GLU A 81 -15.26 0.85 11.02
C GLU A 81 -14.86 0.45 12.47
N ASN A 82 -13.57 0.60 12.82
CA ASN A 82 -13.10 0.28 14.16
C ASN A 82 -13.65 1.24 15.22
N ILE A 83 -13.78 2.53 14.92
CA ILE A 83 -14.37 3.52 15.83
C ILE A 83 -15.87 3.28 15.99
N GLU A 84 -16.60 2.94 14.93
CA GLU A 84 -18.01 2.55 15.00
C GLU A 84 -18.18 1.30 15.87
N GLY A 85 -17.37 0.27 15.62
CA GLY A 85 -17.36 -0.97 16.40
C GLY A 85 -17.04 -0.74 17.89
N PHE A 86 -16.23 0.27 18.21
CA PHE A 86 -15.97 0.68 19.59
C PHE A 86 -17.23 1.21 20.29
N PHE A 87 -17.94 2.15 19.66
CA PHE A 87 -19.17 2.71 20.24
C PHE A 87 -20.28 1.65 20.36
N GLU A 88 -20.45 0.80 19.35
CA GLU A 88 -21.37 -0.34 19.42
C GLU A 88 -20.98 -1.36 20.48
N GLY A 89 -19.68 -1.63 20.62
CA GLY A 89 -19.11 -2.53 21.61
C GLY A 89 -19.39 -2.06 23.03
N LEU A 90 -19.19 -0.76 23.28
CA LEU A 90 -19.51 -0.13 24.56
C LEU A 90 -21.01 -0.12 24.85
N HIS A 91 -21.85 0.19 23.86
CA HIS A 91 -23.31 0.16 24.03
C HIS A 91 -23.84 -1.24 24.39
N ARG A 92 -23.22 -2.30 23.83
CA ARG A 92 -23.56 -3.70 24.13
C ARG A 92 -22.94 -4.23 25.43
N ALA A 93 -21.90 -3.57 25.94
CA ALA A 93 -21.35 -3.92 27.24
C ALA A 93 -22.34 -3.44 28.30
N LYS A 94 -22.77 -4.35 29.18
CA LYS A 94 -23.60 -3.95 30.32
C LYS A 94 -22.73 -3.11 31.27
N GLU A 95 -23.32 -2.11 31.92
CA GLU A 95 -22.60 -1.20 32.83
C GLU A 95 -21.79 -1.92 33.93
N GLU A 96 -22.20 -3.14 34.31
CA GLU A 96 -21.53 -3.96 35.32
C GLU A 96 -20.38 -4.82 34.77
N ASP A 97 -20.28 -4.98 33.46
CA ASP A 97 -19.28 -5.83 32.80
C ASP A 97 -18.01 -5.03 32.47
N VAL A 98 -17.31 -4.63 33.53
CA VAL A 98 -16.07 -3.83 33.45
C VAL A 98 -15.01 -4.53 32.60
N GLN A 99 -14.93 -5.86 32.67
CA GLN A 99 -13.95 -6.62 31.89
C GLN A 99 -14.21 -6.46 30.40
N LYS A 100 -15.46 -6.62 29.96
CA LYS A 100 -15.83 -6.44 28.56
C LYS A 100 -15.61 -5.01 28.06
N ILE A 101 -15.87 -4.00 28.90
CA ILE A 101 -15.57 -2.59 28.56
C ILE A 101 -14.06 -2.40 28.32
N VAL A 102 -13.22 -2.93 29.22
CA VAL A 102 -11.76 -2.84 29.10
C VAL A 102 -11.25 -3.59 27.86
N GLU A 103 -11.82 -4.75 27.56
CA GLU A 103 -11.51 -5.51 26.34
C GLU A 103 -11.81 -4.70 25.08
N VAL A 104 -13.00 -4.10 24.97
CA VAL A 104 -13.39 -3.24 23.83
C VAL A 104 -12.43 -2.06 23.66
N ILE A 105 -12.06 -1.39 24.76
CA ILE A 105 -11.13 -0.25 24.73
C ILE A 105 -9.74 -0.68 24.22
N ASN A 106 -9.20 -1.79 24.74
CA ASN A 106 -7.86 -2.22 24.36
C ASN A 106 -7.81 -2.77 22.93
N ASP A 107 -8.78 -3.59 22.53
CA ASP A 107 -8.87 -4.15 21.18
C ASP A 107 -8.99 -3.04 20.12
N THR A 108 -9.87 -2.07 20.34
CA THR A 108 -10.01 -0.93 19.43
C THR A 108 -8.71 -0.13 19.33
N LYS A 109 -8.06 0.13 20.46
CA LYS A 109 -6.80 0.87 20.48
C LYS A 109 -5.73 0.14 19.65
N GLU A 110 -5.56 -1.16 19.87
CA GLU A 110 -4.57 -1.97 19.16
C GLU A 110 -4.82 -1.96 17.64
N LYS A 111 -6.09 -2.08 17.22
CA LYS A 111 -6.48 -1.98 15.80
C LYS A 111 -6.15 -0.61 15.20
N LEU A 112 -6.46 0.48 15.91
CA LEU A 112 -6.15 1.83 15.45
C LEU A 112 -4.66 2.12 15.41
N ASP A 113 -3.88 1.63 16.39
CA ASP A 113 -2.42 1.71 16.38
C ASP A 113 -1.85 0.95 15.15
N GLY A 114 -2.39 -0.24 14.83
CA GLY A 114 -2.02 -0.99 13.63
C GLY A 114 -2.35 -0.26 12.31
N ASN A 115 -3.48 0.44 12.24
CA ASN A 115 -3.83 1.28 11.09
C ASN A 115 -2.86 2.47 10.94
N ILE A 116 -2.43 3.07 12.05
CA ILE A 116 -1.43 4.15 12.03
C ILE A 116 -0.09 3.61 11.51
N ASP A 117 0.37 2.46 12.00
CA ASP A 117 1.62 1.83 11.55
C ASP A 117 1.60 1.53 10.05
N GLU A 118 0.42 1.16 9.52
CA GLU A 118 0.20 0.94 8.09
C GLU A 118 0.30 2.23 7.27
N LEU A 119 -0.33 3.31 7.72
CA LEU A 119 -0.16 4.62 7.08
C LEU A 119 1.31 5.07 7.13
N GLU A 120 2.02 4.83 8.22
CA GLU A 120 3.44 5.19 8.36
C GLU A 120 4.35 4.43 7.39
N GLN A 121 4.03 3.18 7.06
CA GLN A 121 4.77 2.42 6.02
C GLN A 121 4.66 3.06 4.64
N THR A 122 3.60 3.84 4.40
CA THR A 122 3.35 4.54 3.13
C THR A 122 3.89 5.98 3.12
N SER A 123 4.48 6.44 4.23
CA SER A 123 4.96 7.81 4.44
C SER A 123 5.98 8.30 3.40
N VAL A 124 6.80 7.42 2.85
CA VAL A 124 7.77 7.76 1.78
C VAL A 124 7.13 8.23 0.48
N SER A 125 5.84 7.94 0.29
CA SER A 125 5.05 8.39 -0.85
C SER A 125 4.10 9.54 -0.50
N MET A 126 4.13 10.03 0.74
CA MET A 126 3.32 11.15 1.21
C MET A 126 4.04 12.49 1.03
N ASN A 127 3.29 13.53 0.72
CA ASN A 127 3.78 14.90 0.76
C ASN A 127 3.80 15.47 2.20
N ALA A 128 4.40 16.65 2.39
CA ALA A 128 4.55 17.26 3.71
C ALA A 128 3.21 17.50 4.43
N ALA A 129 2.17 17.91 3.69
CA ALA A 129 0.85 18.16 4.26
C ALA A 129 0.18 16.85 4.73
N GLN A 130 0.28 15.79 3.93
CA GLN A 130 -0.23 14.45 4.28
C GLN A 130 0.48 13.88 5.53
N LEU A 131 1.79 14.09 5.65
CA LEU A 131 2.55 13.69 6.85
C LEU A 131 2.12 14.47 8.10
N GLU A 132 1.81 15.76 7.98
CA GLU A 132 1.31 16.57 9.10
C GLU A 132 -0.06 16.08 9.59
N ILE A 133 -0.95 15.73 8.66
CA ILE A 133 -2.27 15.15 8.96
C ILE A 133 -2.10 13.83 9.70
N LEU A 134 -1.23 12.92 9.21
CA LEU A 134 -0.95 11.63 9.84
C LEU A 134 -0.43 11.79 11.28
N ASN A 135 0.52 12.71 11.49
CA ASN A 135 1.08 12.98 12.81
C ASN A 135 0.03 13.53 13.79
N THR A 136 -0.85 14.41 13.31
CA THR A 136 -1.95 14.96 14.09
C THR A 136 -2.97 13.87 14.46
N LEU A 137 -3.36 13.03 13.50
CA LEU A 137 -4.25 11.89 13.72
C LEU A 137 -3.70 10.94 14.79
N LYS A 138 -2.40 10.60 14.68
CA LYS A 138 -1.68 9.76 15.65
C LYS A 138 -1.70 10.36 17.06
N ALA A 139 -1.46 11.66 17.18
CA ALA A 139 -1.50 12.35 18.47
C ALA A 139 -2.91 12.40 19.07
N ASP A 140 -3.92 12.69 18.24
CA ASP A 140 -5.32 12.79 18.63
C ASP A 140 -5.87 11.44 19.14
N ILE A 141 -5.60 10.33 18.43
CA ILE A 141 -6.00 8.98 18.85
C ILE A 141 -5.34 8.60 20.18
N ARG A 142 -4.03 8.85 20.31
CA ARG A 142 -3.30 8.56 21.56
C ARG A 142 -3.88 9.32 22.75
N LYS A 143 -4.19 10.60 22.56
CA LYS A 143 -4.81 11.44 23.59
C LYS A 143 -6.21 10.93 23.96
N ALA A 144 -7.04 10.61 22.96
CA ALA A 144 -8.38 10.09 23.17
C ALA A 144 -8.37 8.84 24.06
N PHE A 145 -7.56 7.84 23.69
CA PHE A 145 -7.49 6.58 24.46
C PHE A 145 -6.80 6.72 25.82
N LEU A 146 -5.91 7.70 26.01
CA LEU A 146 -5.38 8.02 27.33
C LEU A 146 -6.50 8.55 28.24
N ASP A 147 -7.28 9.52 27.77
CA ASP A 147 -8.36 10.11 28.54
C ASP A 147 -9.51 9.12 28.79
N ILE A 148 -9.85 8.26 27.82
CA ILE A 148 -10.81 7.15 28.01
C ILE A 148 -10.35 6.21 29.13
N LYS A 149 -9.06 5.83 29.14
CA LYS A 149 -8.49 4.99 30.22
C LYS A 149 -8.51 5.67 31.58
N LEU A 150 -8.44 7.01 31.60
CA LEU A 150 -8.58 7.83 32.81
C LEU A 150 -10.05 8.14 33.16
N LEU A 151 -11.01 7.53 32.46
CA LEU A 151 -12.46 7.70 32.65
C LEU A 151 -12.92 9.16 32.49
N ARG A 152 -12.31 9.88 31.55
CA ARG A 152 -12.64 11.28 31.23
C ARG A 152 -13.50 11.34 29.98
N GLN A 153 -14.60 12.10 30.06
CA GLN A 153 -15.48 12.37 28.93
C GLN A 153 -14.75 12.99 27.73
N SER A 154 -13.72 13.81 27.99
CA SER A 154 -12.89 14.44 26.95
C SER A 154 -12.26 13.43 25.98
N GLY A 155 -12.02 12.19 26.42
CA GLY A 155 -11.48 11.15 25.56
C GLY A 155 -12.49 10.69 24.49
N PHE A 156 -13.76 10.57 24.85
CA PHE A 156 -14.84 10.23 23.92
C PHE A 156 -15.14 11.38 22.95
N ASP A 157 -15.18 12.60 23.47
CA ASP A 157 -15.36 13.80 22.63
C ASP A 157 -14.24 13.89 21.59
N LYS A 158 -13.00 13.63 22.02
CA LYS A 158 -11.84 13.62 21.13
C LYS A 158 -11.90 12.49 20.09
N LEU A 159 -12.36 11.30 20.45
CA LEU A 159 -12.53 10.21 19.50
C LEU A 159 -13.62 10.52 18.45
N ASN A 160 -14.70 11.21 18.85
CA ASN A 160 -15.72 11.70 17.93
C ASN A 160 -15.17 12.78 16.98
N GLU A 161 -14.32 13.69 17.46
CA GLU A 161 -13.61 14.64 16.58
C GLU A 161 -12.75 13.91 15.55
N VAL A 162 -12.03 12.87 15.97
CA VAL A 162 -11.24 12.03 15.06
C VAL A 162 -12.13 11.36 14.01
N TYR A 163 -13.25 10.78 14.43
CA TYR A 163 -14.22 10.14 13.53
C TYR A 163 -14.72 11.12 12.46
N ALA A 164 -15.16 12.32 12.86
CA ALA A 164 -15.63 13.34 11.92
C ALA A 164 -14.53 13.76 10.92
N LYS A 165 -13.30 14.00 11.41
CA LYS A 165 -12.16 14.34 10.54
C LYS A 165 -11.83 13.22 9.56
N LEU A 166 -11.87 11.96 9.98
CA LEU A 166 -11.61 10.82 9.10
C LEU A 166 -12.66 10.75 7.98
N HIS A 167 -13.93 10.98 8.29
CA HIS A 167 -14.99 11.06 7.28
C HIS A 167 -14.79 12.20 6.29
N ASP A 168 -14.53 13.42 6.77
CA ASP A 168 -14.30 14.58 5.89
C ASP A 168 -13.11 14.34 4.95
N GLN A 169 -12.03 13.76 5.47
CA GLN A 169 -10.84 13.42 4.67
C GLN A 169 -11.11 12.29 3.68
N LEU A 170 -11.89 11.28 4.07
CA LEU A 170 -12.26 10.17 3.19
C LEU A 170 -13.04 10.65 1.97
N GLU A 171 -14.03 11.51 2.17
CA GLU A 171 -14.84 12.07 1.07
C GLU A 171 -13.96 12.93 0.14
N ALA A 172 -13.11 13.80 0.69
CA ALA A 172 -12.18 14.60 -0.10
C ALA A 172 -11.22 13.72 -0.93
N MET A 173 -10.66 12.66 -0.34
CA MET A 173 -9.80 11.72 -1.08
C MET A 173 -10.56 10.99 -2.19
N LYS A 174 -11.81 10.58 -1.95
CA LYS A 174 -12.63 9.88 -2.95
C LYS A 174 -12.97 10.76 -4.15
N GLU A 175 -13.17 12.07 -3.94
CA GLU A 175 -13.38 13.03 -5.02
C GLU A 175 -12.12 13.24 -5.89
N GLU A 176 -10.93 13.13 -5.32
CA GLU A 176 -9.65 13.31 -6.03
C GLU A 176 -9.16 12.07 -6.79
N VAL A 177 -9.81 10.91 -6.58
CA VAL A 177 -9.45 9.64 -7.23
C VAL A 177 -10.21 9.48 -8.56
N GLU A 178 -9.79 10.21 -9.60
CA GLU A 178 -10.46 10.14 -10.91
C GLU A 178 -9.85 9.10 -11.88
N THR A 179 -8.53 8.86 -11.84
CA THR A 179 -7.86 8.04 -12.87
C THR A 179 -6.86 7.05 -12.28
N VAL A 180 -7.08 5.77 -12.57
CA VAL A 180 -6.12 4.71 -12.24
C VAL A 180 -5.03 4.62 -13.29
N SER A 181 -3.78 4.54 -12.85
CA SER A 181 -2.62 4.35 -13.71
C SER A 181 -1.93 3.06 -13.40
N ASN A 182 -1.60 2.32 -14.45
CA ASN A 182 -1.12 0.94 -14.35
C ASN A 182 0.37 0.87 -14.67
N ILE A 183 1.05 -0.11 -14.07
CA ILE A 183 2.41 -0.51 -14.44
C ILE A 183 2.35 -1.90 -15.06
N THR A 184 2.95 -2.07 -16.23
CA THR A 184 3.17 -3.39 -16.85
C THR A 184 4.66 -3.63 -17.04
N ILE A 185 5.18 -4.73 -16.50
CA ILE A 185 6.61 -5.06 -16.60
C ILE A 185 6.87 -6.57 -16.61
N LYS A 186 7.95 -7.05 -17.24
CA LYS A 186 8.25 -8.50 -17.24
C LYS A 186 8.85 -9.00 -15.93
N TYR A 187 9.70 -8.23 -15.27
CA TYR A 187 10.41 -8.68 -14.07
C TYR A 187 10.97 -7.52 -13.27
N VAL A 188 10.97 -7.66 -11.94
CA VAL A 188 11.44 -6.62 -11.02
C VAL A 188 12.44 -7.23 -10.03
N GLN A 189 13.54 -6.54 -9.80
CA GLN A 189 14.54 -6.93 -8.81
C GLN A 189 15.11 -5.73 -8.07
N GLY A 190 15.11 -5.78 -6.73
CA GLY A 190 15.71 -4.74 -5.90
C GLY A 190 15.12 -3.34 -6.11
N ALA A 191 13.86 -3.24 -6.53
CA ALA A 191 13.25 -1.97 -6.95
C ALA A 191 11.89 -1.72 -6.30
N ASN A 192 11.38 -0.50 -6.44
CA ASN A 192 10.09 -0.07 -5.92
C ASN A 192 9.12 0.28 -7.05
N LEU A 193 7.94 -0.33 -7.06
CA LEU A 193 6.88 -0.01 -8.02
C LEU A 193 5.68 0.55 -7.26
N ASN A 194 5.11 1.63 -7.76
CA ASN A 194 3.90 2.23 -7.21
C ASN A 194 2.95 2.65 -8.34
N ALA A 195 1.75 2.08 -8.33
CA ALA A 195 0.70 2.35 -9.31
C ALA A 195 -0.61 2.71 -8.58
N SER A 196 -1.30 3.76 -9.03
CA SER A 196 -2.68 4.04 -8.55
C SER A 196 -3.67 2.94 -8.93
N GLY A 197 -3.44 2.27 -10.06
CA GLY A 197 -4.25 1.16 -10.53
C GLY A 197 -3.64 -0.19 -10.21
N ASP A 198 -3.51 -1.01 -11.25
CA ASP A 198 -2.97 -2.34 -11.19
C ASP A 198 -1.47 -2.36 -11.54
N VAL A 199 -0.76 -3.37 -11.01
CA VAL A 199 0.58 -3.75 -11.45
C VAL A 199 0.54 -5.14 -12.08
N TYR A 200 0.92 -5.22 -13.35
CA TYR A 200 1.01 -6.44 -14.14
C TYR A 200 2.47 -6.88 -14.25
N ILE A 201 2.80 -8.05 -13.70
CA ILE A 201 4.14 -8.66 -13.82
C ILE A 201 4.06 -9.90 -14.72
N THR A 202 4.47 -9.76 -15.97
CA THR A 202 4.18 -10.75 -17.01
C THR A 202 5.22 -11.87 -17.13
N GLY A 203 6.40 -11.70 -16.52
CA GLY A 203 7.53 -12.62 -16.65
C GLY A 203 7.85 -13.40 -15.37
N LYS A 204 9.08 -13.26 -14.86
CA LYS A 204 9.60 -14.16 -13.80
C LYS A 204 9.08 -13.86 -12.39
N GLY A 205 8.42 -12.72 -12.17
CA GLY A 205 7.94 -12.27 -10.87
C GLY A 205 8.75 -11.10 -10.30
N ALA A 206 8.83 -11.01 -8.98
CA ALA A 206 9.42 -9.89 -8.25
C ALA A 206 10.36 -10.38 -7.14
N TYR A 207 11.64 -9.99 -7.19
CA TYR A 207 12.64 -10.45 -6.23
C TYR A 207 13.15 -9.27 -5.38
N GLN A 208 13.07 -9.39 -4.07
CA GLN A 208 13.56 -8.38 -3.11
C GLN A 208 13.09 -6.97 -3.47
N SER A 209 11.81 -6.85 -3.85
CA SER A 209 11.22 -5.63 -4.39
C SER A 209 9.97 -5.27 -3.60
N ASN A 210 9.65 -3.98 -3.56
CA ASN A 210 8.40 -3.52 -3.00
C ASN A 210 7.48 -3.13 -4.15
N VAL A 211 6.30 -3.74 -4.22
CA VAL A 211 5.32 -3.44 -5.25
C VAL A 211 4.03 -3.05 -4.56
N THR A 212 3.57 -1.85 -4.87
CA THR A 212 2.35 -1.30 -4.34
C THR A 212 1.40 -0.97 -5.49
N ALA A 213 0.17 -1.44 -5.40
CA ALA A 213 -0.89 -1.20 -6.38
C ALA A 213 -2.15 -0.72 -5.66
N GLY A 214 -2.77 0.35 -6.15
CA GLY A 214 -4.04 0.82 -5.61
C GLY A 214 -5.18 -0.18 -5.79
N LEU A 215 -5.11 -1.06 -6.79
CA LEU A 215 -6.12 -2.09 -7.04
C LEU A 215 -5.55 -3.51 -6.93
N SER A 216 -4.81 -3.98 -7.93
CA SER A 216 -4.36 -5.38 -7.97
C SER A 216 -2.90 -5.52 -8.35
N ILE A 217 -2.24 -6.55 -7.80
CA ILE A 217 -0.95 -7.04 -8.31
C ILE A 217 -1.19 -8.39 -8.96
N LEU A 218 -0.98 -8.47 -10.27
CA LEU A 218 -1.29 -9.63 -11.09
C LEU A 218 -0.04 -10.16 -11.78
N MET A 219 0.31 -11.41 -11.51
CA MET A 219 1.38 -12.10 -12.23
C MET A 219 0.78 -13.08 -13.24
N ASP A 220 0.95 -12.79 -14.53
CA ASP A 220 0.32 -13.58 -15.60
C ASP A 220 0.98 -14.95 -15.77
N ASN A 221 2.28 -15.03 -15.50
CA ASN A 221 3.02 -16.29 -15.59
C ASN A 221 2.76 -17.17 -14.35
N PRO A 222 2.19 -18.38 -14.49
CA PRO A 222 1.97 -19.28 -13.35
C PRO A 222 3.25 -19.78 -12.68
N GLN A 223 4.39 -19.67 -13.37
CA GLN A 223 5.72 -19.99 -12.84
C GLN A 223 6.45 -18.76 -12.26
N SER A 224 5.75 -17.61 -12.14
CA SER A 224 6.29 -16.43 -11.49
C SER A 224 6.59 -16.71 -10.01
N VAL A 225 7.67 -16.11 -9.51
CA VAL A 225 8.10 -16.26 -8.12
C VAL A 225 8.21 -14.89 -7.46
N VAL A 226 7.68 -14.77 -6.26
CA VAL A 226 7.91 -13.63 -5.36
C VAL A 226 8.95 -14.06 -4.35
N LYS A 227 10.16 -13.53 -4.47
CA LYS A 227 11.31 -13.91 -3.64
C LYS A 227 11.74 -12.73 -2.77
N GLY A 228 11.15 -12.64 -1.58
CA GLY A 228 11.42 -11.55 -0.65
C GLY A 228 10.85 -10.20 -1.09
N GLY A 229 10.79 -9.28 -0.15
CA GLY A 229 10.16 -7.97 -0.33
C GLY A 229 8.67 -8.02 0.02
N THR A 230 7.94 -7.00 -0.43
CA THR A 230 6.58 -6.70 0.02
C THR A 230 5.67 -6.40 -1.17
N LEU A 231 4.54 -7.08 -1.26
CA LEU A 231 3.46 -6.80 -2.20
C LEU A 231 2.26 -6.25 -1.43
N ILE A 232 1.81 -5.04 -1.76
CA ILE A 232 0.62 -4.42 -1.18
C ILE A 232 -0.34 -4.06 -2.31
N ALA A 233 -1.56 -4.61 -2.28
CA ALA A 233 -2.59 -4.28 -3.26
C ALA A 233 -3.86 -3.81 -2.56
N GLY A 234 -4.64 -2.93 -3.19
CA GLY A 234 -5.96 -2.58 -2.67
C GLY A 234 -6.83 -3.82 -2.47
N LYS A 235 -7.10 -4.57 -3.54
CA LYS A 235 -8.12 -5.63 -3.57
C LYS A 235 -7.55 -7.02 -3.78
N ARG A 236 -6.55 -7.17 -4.65
CA ARG A 236 -6.15 -8.53 -5.10
C ARG A 236 -4.66 -8.67 -5.33
N ILE A 237 -4.11 -9.77 -4.85
CA ILE A 237 -2.78 -10.25 -5.25
C ILE A 237 -2.95 -11.64 -5.87
N LYS A 238 -2.47 -11.81 -7.10
CA LYS A 238 -2.40 -13.11 -7.77
C LYS A 238 -0.98 -13.36 -8.22
N ALA A 239 -0.35 -14.42 -7.72
CA ALA A 239 1.02 -14.80 -8.05
C ALA A 239 1.16 -16.31 -8.27
N GLY A 240 2.23 -16.74 -8.94
CA GLY A 240 2.53 -18.16 -9.12
C GLY A 240 2.94 -18.84 -7.81
N THR A 241 4.09 -18.44 -7.29
CA THR A 241 4.64 -18.89 -6.00
C THR A 241 5.14 -17.71 -5.19
N VAL A 242 4.79 -17.66 -3.90
CA VAL A 242 5.24 -16.64 -2.94
C VAL A 242 6.15 -17.28 -1.90
N GLY A 243 7.31 -16.67 -1.69
CA GLY A 243 8.35 -17.17 -0.80
C GLY A 243 9.28 -18.17 -1.49
N THR A 244 10.22 -18.68 -0.71
CA THR A 244 11.20 -19.70 -1.16
C THR A 244 11.42 -20.74 -0.07
N PRO A 245 11.96 -21.93 -0.40
CA PRO A 245 12.34 -22.94 0.60
C PRO A 245 13.36 -22.44 1.63
N GLY A 246 14.17 -21.44 1.28
CA GLY A 246 15.11 -20.78 2.20
C GLY A 246 14.46 -19.79 3.17
N GLU A 247 13.12 -19.76 3.25
CA GLU A 247 12.32 -18.95 4.18
C GLU A 247 12.65 -17.44 4.14
N ILE A 248 13.01 -16.93 2.97
CA ILE A 248 13.17 -15.49 2.76
C ILE A 248 11.82 -14.82 3.04
N HIS A 249 11.80 -13.93 4.04
CA HIS A 249 10.61 -13.21 4.45
C HIS A 249 9.98 -12.46 3.27
N THR A 250 8.73 -12.82 2.96
CA THR A 250 7.97 -12.27 1.83
C THR A 250 6.57 -11.92 2.30
N LEU A 251 6.19 -10.65 2.23
CA LEU A 251 4.88 -10.17 2.69
C LEU A 251 3.97 -9.94 1.48
N CYS A 252 2.75 -10.48 1.54
CA CYS A 252 1.65 -10.13 0.64
C CYS A 252 0.50 -9.58 1.48
N LYS A 253 0.06 -8.35 1.19
CA LYS A 253 -1.01 -7.69 1.93
C LYS A 253 -2.05 -7.12 0.99
N VAL A 254 -3.32 -7.39 1.28
CA VAL A 254 -4.46 -6.69 0.64
C VAL A 254 -5.15 -5.79 1.65
N LEU A 255 -5.57 -4.61 1.21
CA LEU A 255 -6.10 -3.55 2.07
C LEU A 255 -7.63 -3.66 2.23
N ASP A 256 -8.30 -4.16 1.20
CA ASP A 256 -9.74 -4.41 1.17
C ASP A 256 -10.10 -5.59 2.06
N ARG A 257 -11.21 -5.49 2.81
CA ARG A 257 -11.71 -6.53 3.71
C ARG A 257 -12.05 -7.83 3.00
N GLU A 258 -12.59 -7.71 1.80
CA GLU A 258 -12.96 -8.84 0.93
C GLU A 258 -11.84 -9.16 -0.06
N GLY A 259 -10.67 -8.55 0.13
CA GLY A 259 -9.52 -8.74 -0.71
C GLY A 259 -9.02 -10.18 -0.71
N THR A 260 -8.41 -10.58 -1.82
CA THR A 260 -7.97 -11.97 -2.04
C THR A 260 -6.49 -12.04 -2.38
N VAL A 261 -5.80 -13.03 -1.79
CA VAL A 261 -4.42 -13.38 -2.14
C VAL A 261 -4.38 -14.83 -2.65
N GLU A 262 -4.09 -15.00 -3.92
CA GLU A 262 -4.03 -16.29 -4.61
C GLU A 262 -2.59 -16.61 -5.03
N ALA A 263 -1.97 -17.60 -4.38
CA ALA A 263 -0.66 -18.13 -4.76
C ALA A 263 -0.40 -19.50 -4.13
N ARG A 264 0.70 -20.16 -4.53
CA ARG A 264 1.33 -21.24 -3.74
C ARG A 264 2.34 -20.63 -2.78
N PHE A 265 2.39 -21.07 -1.53
CA PHE A 265 3.19 -20.41 -0.48
C PHE A 265 4.28 -21.32 0.09
N HIS A 266 5.47 -20.80 0.35
CA HIS A 266 6.48 -21.46 1.19
C HIS A 266 6.43 -20.96 2.64
N LYS A 267 7.08 -21.68 3.57
CA LYS A 267 7.07 -21.40 5.03
C LYS A 267 7.55 -20.00 5.48
N GLY A 268 8.20 -19.23 4.61
CA GLY A 268 8.60 -17.83 4.88
C GLY A 268 7.64 -16.75 4.34
N ALA A 269 6.53 -17.14 3.70
CA ALA A 269 5.53 -16.21 3.20
C ALA A 269 4.56 -15.79 4.32
N VAL A 270 4.25 -14.50 4.38
CA VAL A 270 3.24 -13.94 5.28
C VAL A 270 2.16 -13.30 4.43
N VAL A 271 0.90 -13.65 4.72
CA VAL A 271 -0.26 -13.10 4.02
C VAL A 271 -1.13 -12.35 5.01
N LYS A 272 -1.48 -11.10 4.67
CA LYS A 272 -2.37 -10.27 5.48
C LYS A 272 -3.56 -9.76 4.66
N VAL A 273 -4.73 -9.76 5.27
CA VAL A 273 -5.88 -8.95 4.82
C VAL A 273 -6.07 -7.88 5.88
N ARG A 274 -5.98 -6.61 5.48
CA ARG A 274 -5.83 -5.48 6.41
C ARG A 274 -4.67 -5.76 7.38
N ASN A 275 -4.92 -5.68 8.68
CA ASN A 275 -3.92 -5.92 9.72
C ASN A 275 -3.93 -7.35 10.27
N GLU A 276 -4.77 -8.22 9.72
CA GLU A 276 -4.91 -9.59 10.18
C GLU A 276 -4.08 -10.55 9.32
N GLU A 277 -3.25 -11.36 9.98
CA GLU A 277 -2.51 -12.42 9.32
C GLU A 277 -3.40 -13.64 9.08
N ILE A 278 -3.42 -14.13 7.83
CA ILE A 278 -4.21 -15.28 7.44
C ILE A 278 -3.33 -16.52 7.41
N LYS A 279 -3.88 -17.62 7.95
CA LYS A 279 -3.24 -18.93 7.84
C LYS A 279 -3.20 -19.39 6.39
N ILE A 280 -1.99 -19.62 5.89
CA ILE A 280 -1.74 -20.14 4.56
C ILE A 280 -1.37 -21.62 4.60
N THR A 281 -1.79 -22.38 3.60
CA THR A 281 -1.26 -23.73 3.36
C THR A 281 0.05 -23.61 2.59
N THR A 282 1.11 -24.19 3.14
CA THR A 282 2.45 -24.13 2.54
C THR A 282 2.72 -25.38 1.70
N ILE A 283 3.45 -25.20 0.61
CA ILE A 283 4.04 -26.26 -0.19
C ILE A 283 5.42 -26.61 0.37
N ASP A 284 5.78 -27.89 0.28
CA ASP A 284 7.08 -28.43 0.68
C ASP A 284 8.24 -27.85 -0.16
#